data_AF-A0A7S4HF28-F1
#
_entry.id   AF-A0A7S4HF28-F1
#
_cell.length_a   1.000
_cell.length_b   1.000
_cell.length_c   1.000
_cell.angle_alpha   90.00
_cell.angle_beta   90.00
_cell.angle_gamma   90.00
#
_symmetry.space_group_name_H-M   'P 1'
#
loop_
_entity.id
_entity.type
_entity.pdbx_description
1 polymer ?
#
loop_
_entity_poly.entity_id
_entity_poly.type
_entity_poly.pdbx_seq_one_letter_code
_entity_poly.pdbx_strand_id
1 'polypeptide(L)'
;FTLAGHVGTPARMRTDMDIDKLVQARDEIELLTTTQLPLEYAQASHHTMLAFLFLLPFSLVETLGWAMLPVAFFTNLICLCIDESASDMEAPFGLDDTDVDFDGTLHDTDIQ
;
A
#
# COMPACT_ATOMS: atom_id res chain seq x y z
N PHE A 1 -12.62 -5.17 51.00
CA PHE A 1 -11.66 -6.22 50.62
C PHE A 1 -12.39 -7.44 50.02
N THR A 2 -13.41 -7.21 49.18
CA THR A 2 -14.35 -8.27 48.70
C THR A 2 -14.77 -8.04 47.25
N LEU A 3 -13.87 -7.59 46.37
CA LEU A 3 -14.15 -7.47 44.92
C LEU A 3 -13.10 -8.15 44.03
N ALA A 4 -12.16 -8.90 44.60
CA ALA A 4 -11.16 -9.66 43.84
C ALA A 4 -11.62 -11.10 43.49
N GLY A 5 -12.82 -11.50 43.92
CA GLY A 5 -13.26 -12.91 43.90
C GLY A 5 -14.25 -13.31 42.80
N HIS A 6 -14.59 -12.44 41.85
CA HIS A 6 -15.66 -12.73 40.88
C HIS A 6 -15.19 -13.09 39.46
N VAL A 7 -13.90 -12.92 39.13
CA VAL A 7 -13.38 -13.34 37.83
C VAL A 7 -12.57 -14.61 38.02
N GLY A 8 -13.12 -15.75 37.60
CA GLY A 8 -12.40 -17.01 37.61
C GLY A 8 -11.07 -16.86 36.88
N THR A 9 -10.00 -17.37 37.48
CA THR A 9 -8.62 -17.39 36.95
C THR A 9 -8.50 -17.70 35.44
N PRO A 10 -9.29 -18.61 34.83
CA PRO A 10 -9.22 -18.84 33.37
C PRO A 10 -9.80 -17.70 32.51
N ALA A 11 -10.78 -16.93 33.02
CA ALA A 11 -11.36 -15.80 32.28
C ALA A 11 -10.39 -14.61 32.23
N ARG A 12 -9.61 -14.42 33.29
CA ARG A 12 -8.57 -13.39 33.39
C ARG A 12 -7.41 -13.65 32.42
N MET A 13 -6.96 -14.91 32.33
CA MET A 13 -5.97 -15.32 31.32
C MET A 13 -6.47 -15.11 29.88
N ARG A 14 -7.78 -15.23 29.65
CA ARG A 14 -8.36 -14.98 28.32
C ARG A 14 -8.33 -13.50 27.97
N THR A 15 -8.74 -12.62 28.89
CA THR A 15 -8.66 -11.16 28.66
C THR A 15 -7.22 -10.69 28.48
N ASP A 16 -6.28 -11.25 29.26
CA ASP A 16 -4.86 -10.91 29.12
C ASP A 16 -4.34 -11.36 27.74
N MET A 17 -4.70 -12.56 27.29
CA MET A 17 -4.35 -13.06 25.95
C MET A 17 -4.99 -12.24 24.82
N ASP A 18 -6.22 -11.76 25.00
CA ASP A 18 -6.89 -10.93 23.99
C ASP A 18 -6.26 -9.53 23.92
N ILE A 19 -5.82 -8.96 25.04
CA ILE A 19 -5.04 -7.71 25.06
C ILE A 19 -3.68 -7.90 24.40
N ASP A 20 -2.97 -8.99 24.69
CA ASP A 20 -1.67 -9.27 24.06
C ASP A 20 -1.78 -9.35 22.53
N LYS A 21 -2.87 -9.92 22.00
CA LYS A 21 -3.14 -9.96 20.56
C LYS A 21 -3.38 -8.59 19.95
N LEU A 22 -4.13 -7.72 20.64
CA LEU A 22 -4.39 -6.36 20.17
C LEU A 22 -3.12 -5.51 20.18
N VAL A 23 -2.27 -5.67 21.19
CA VAL A 23 -0.96 -5.00 21.26
C VAL A 23 -0.04 -5.48 20.14
N GLN A 24 0.01 -6.79 19.85
CA GLN A 24 0.76 -7.30 18.70
C GLN A 24 0.25 -6.72 17.37
N ALA A 25 -1.07 -6.71 17.15
CA ALA A 25 -1.64 -6.15 15.93
C ALA A 25 -1.33 -4.66 15.78
N ARG A 26 -1.36 -3.89 16.87
CA ARG A 26 -0.97 -2.47 16.89
C ARG A 26 0.50 -2.30 16.51
N ASP A 27 1.39 -3.07 17.12
CA ASP A 27 2.83 -2.98 16.85
C ASP A 27 3.17 -3.41 15.42
N GLU A 28 2.47 -4.40 14.86
CA GLU A 28 2.60 -4.80 13.45
C GLU A 28 2.17 -3.67 12.50
N ILE A 29 1.09 -2.95 12.80
CA ILE A 29 0.64 -1.81 11.99
C ILE A 29 1.64 -0.65 12.11
N GLU A 30 2.12 -0.33 13.31
CA GLU A 30 3.10 0.75 13.51
C GLU A 30 4.44 0.44 12.82
N LEU A 31 4.83 -0.85 12.79
CA LEU A 31 5.98 -1.32 12.01
C LEU A 31 5.76 -1.13 10.51
N LEU A 32 4.61 -1.56 9.98
CA LEU A 32 4.28 -1.41 8.56
C LEU A 32 4.26 0.06 8.13
N THR A 33 3.67 0.93 8.96
CA THR A 33 3.65 2.39 8.74
C THR A 33 5.06 3.01 8.86
N THR A 34 5.93 2.48 9.72
CA THR A 34 7.32 2.98 9.81
C THR A 34 8.24 2.44 8.71
N THR A 35 7.86 1.35 8.01
CA THR A 35 8.47 0.91 6.74
C THR A 35 7.98 1.68 5.51
N GLN A 36 7.46 2.90 5.65
CA GLN A 36 7.26 3.76 4.48
C GLN A 36 8.58 3.83 3.69
N LEU A 37 8.54 3.29 2.47
CA LEU A 37 9.66 3.26 1.54
C LEU A 37 10.17 4.72 1.43
N PRO A 38 11.48 4.97 1.61
CA PRO A 38 11.99 6.33 1.55
C PRO A 38 11.56 6.98 0.23
N LEU A 39 11.10 8.23 0.29
CA LEU A 39 10.57 8.99 -0.86
C LEU A 39 11.54 9.03 -2.06
N GLU A 40 12.82 8.82 -1.79
CA GLU A 40 13.89 8.65 -2.77
C GLU A 40 13.70 7.43 -3.71
N TYR A 41 13.10 6.33 -3.22
CA TYR A 41 12.82 5.13 -4.02
C TYR A 41 11.71 5.37 -5.05
N ALA A 42 10.61 6.01 -4.65
CA ALA A 42 9.51 6.37 -5.56
C ALA A 42 10.00 7.33 -6.67
N GLN A 43 10.84 8.31 -6.31
CA GLN A 43 11.45 9.21 -7.28
C GLN A 43 12.41 8.49 -8.23
N ALA A 44 13.19 7.52 -7.74
CA ALA A 44 14.10 6.73 -8.58
C ALA A 44 13.33 5.85 -9.58
N SER A 45 12.18 5.28 -9.18
CA SER A 45 11.30 4.52 -10.08
C SER A 45 10.78 5.41 -11.22
N HIS A 46 10.24 6.58 -10.88
CA HIS A 46 9.71 7.53 -11.87
C HIS A 46 10.77 7.97 -12.89
N HIS A 47 11.98 8.31 -12.44
CA HIS A 47 13.07 8.68 -13.35
C HIS A 47 13.50 7.52 -14.26
N THR A 48 13.51 6.28 -13.75
CA THR A 48 13.86 5.09 -14.53
C THR A 48 12.80 4.79 -15.58
N MET A 49 11.52 4.94 -15.22
CA MET A 49 10.39 4.76 -16.12
C MET A 49 10.40 5.78 -17.26
N LEU A 50 10.62 7.06 -16.95
CA LEU A 50 10.77 8.11 -17.95
C LEU A 50 11.92 7.83 -18.92
N ALA A 51 13.07 7.35 -18.41
CA ALA A 51 14.19 6.96 -19.26
C ALA A 51 13.82 5.79 -20.19
N PHE A 52 13.10 4.80 -19.69
CA PHE A 52 12.62 3.66 -20.49
C PHE A 52 11.64 4.10 -21.59
N LEU A 53 10.65 4.94 -21.26
CA LEU A 53 9.70 5.51 -22.23
C LEU A 53 10.39 6.32 -23.33
N PHE A 54 11.48 7.03 -23.01
CA PHE A 54 12.24 7.83 -23.96
C PHE A 54 13.06 6.96 -24.92
N LEU A 55 13.59 5.83 -24.43
CA LEU A 55 14.37 4.87 -25.23
C LEU A 55 13.49 4.00 -26.14
N LEU A 56 12.25 3.72 -25.73
CA LEU A 56 11.30 2.88 -26.47
C LEU A 56 11.04 3.29 -27.93
N PRO A 57 10.76 4.57 -28.27
CA PRO A 57 10.59 4.99 -29.66
C PRO A 57 11.87 4.87 -30.49
N PHE A 58 13.05 5.05 -29.89
CA PHE A 58 14.33 4.80 -30.56
C PHE A 58 14.57 3.32 -30.83
N SER A 59 14.02 2.42 -30.01
CA SER A 59 14.10 0.98 -30.28
C SER A 59 13.14 0.53 -31.39
N LEU A 60 12.01 1.22 -31.59
CA LEU A 60 10.97 0.84 -32.55
C LEU A 60 11.05 1.56 -33.90
N VAL A 61 11.84 2.65 -34.00
CA VAL A 61 11.97 3.45 -35.24
C VAL A 61 12.44 2.63 -36.43
N GLU A 62 13.36 1.69 -36.23
CA GLU A 62 13.93 0.90 -37.33
C GLU A 62 12.97 -0.18 -37.86
N THR A 63 11.99 -0.61 -37.07
CA THR A 63 11.11 -1.74 -37.43
C THR A 63 9.77 -1.31 -38.01
N LEU A 64 9.18 -0.20 -37.53
CA LEU A 64 7.79 0.16 -37.84
C LEU A 64 7.60 1.41 -38.70
N GLY A 65 8.64 2.22 -38.94
CA GLY A 65 8.53 3.44 -39.75
C GLY A 65 7.45 4.39 -39.24
N TRP A 66 6.49 4.77 -40.10
CA TRP A 66 5.39 5.70 -39.75
C TRP A 66 4.37 5.13 -38.75
N ALA A 67 4.24 3.79 -38.67
CA ALA A 67 3.35 3.15 -37.71
C ALA A 67 3.92 3.16 -36.28
N MET A 68 5.18 3.59 -36.08
CA MET A 68 5.77 3.65 -34.75
C MET A 68 5.08 4.68 -33.85
N LEU A 69 4.59 5.79 -34.40
CA LEU A 69 3.98 6.87 -33.61
C LEU A 69 2.77 6.40 -32.78
N PRO A 70 1.74 5.76 -33.35
CA PRO A 70 0.61 5.28 -32.56
C PRO A 70 1.03 4.13 -31.62
N VAL A 71 1.90 3.22 -32.07
CA VAL A 71 2.32 2.06 -31.26
C VAL A 71 3.11 2.52 -30.03
N ALA A 72 4.11 3.38 -30.21
CA ALA A 72 4.88 3.94 -29.10
C ALA A 72 3.99 4.75 -28.14
N PHE A 73 3.01 5.49 -28.65
CA PHE A 73 2.05 6.22 -27.82
C PHE A 73 1.22 5.27 -26.94
N PHE A 74 0.64 4.20 -27.52
CA PHE A 74 -0.11 3.21 -26.76
C PHE A 74 0.77 2.48 -25.74
N THR A 75 1.97 2.06 -26.12
CA THR A 75 2.89 1.38 -25.18
C THR A 75 3.30 2.29 -24.04
N ASN A 76 3.62 3.55 -24.31
CA ASN A 76 3.96 4.53 -23.28
C ASN A 76 2.77 4.77 -22.34
N LEU A 77 1.54 4.87 -22.86
CA LEU A 77 0.34 5.00 -22.03
C LEU A 77 0.15 3.81 -21.09
N ILE A 78 0.30 2.58 -21.60
CA ILE A 78 0.14 1.38 -20.77
C ILE A 78 1.20 1.34 -19.67
N CYS A 79 2.46 1.64 -20.01
CA CYS A 79 3.54 1.72 -19.04
C CYS A 79 3.25 2.78 -17.96
N LEU A 80 2.85 4.00 -18.32
CA LEU A 80 2.53 5.05 -17.35
C LEU A 80 1.36 4.66 -16.44
N CYS A 81 0.33 4.01 -16.99
CA CYS A 81 -0.80 3.52 -16.22
C CYS A 81 -0.39 2.46 -15.18
N ILE A 82 0.58 1.61 -15.53
CA ILE A 82 1.16 0.63 -14.60
C ILE A 82 2.01 1.31 -13.53
N ASP A 83 2.79 2.35 -13.88
CA ASP A 83 3.60 3.13 -12.94
C ASP A 83 2.73 3.82 -11.88
N GLU A 84 1.63 4.45 -12.32
CA GLU A 84 0.63 5.07 -11.46
C GLU A 84 -0.01 4.03 -10.54
N SER A 85 -0.48 2.91 -11.10
CA SER A 85 -1.05 1.82 -10.30
C SER A 85 -0.06 1.23 -9.29
N ALA A 86 1.22 1.13 -9.64
CA ALA A 86 2.26 0.64 -8.74
C ALA A 86 2.51 1.62 -7.58
N SER A 87 2.54 2.93 -7.87
CA SER A 87 2.65 3.98 -6.87
C SER A 87 1.51 3.92 -5.85
N ASP A 88 0.28 3.70 -6.31
CA ASP A 88 -0.89 3.57 -5.42
C ASP A 88 -0.78 2.33 -4.52
N MET A 89 -0.27 1.22 -5.06
CA MET A 89 -0.07 -0.02 -4.29
C MET A 89 1.09 0.05 -3.28
N GLU A 90 2.02 0.98 -3.43
CA GLU A 90 3.15 1.16 -2.52
C GLU A 90 2.77 1.87 -1.22
N ALA A 91 1.65 2.61 -1.19
CA ALA A 91 1.19 3.36 -0.02
C ALA A 91 -0.28 3.06 0.38
N PRO A 92 -0.67 1.79 0.61
CA PRO A 92 -2.08 1.36 0.76
C PRO A 92 -2.79 1.89 2.03
N PHE A 93 -2.08 2.63 2.87
CA PHE A 93 -2.51 3.13 4.19
C PHE A 93 -2.36 4.65 4.28
N GLY A 94 -2.33 5.34 3.15
CA GLY A 94 -2.31 6.79 3.08
C GLY A 94 -3.67 7.43 3.43
N LEU A 95 -3.84 8.67 3.00
CA LEU A 95 -5.08 9.45 3.16
C LEU A 95 -5.74 9.75 1.80
N ASP A 96 -5.37 9.04 0.75
CA ASP A 96 -5.98 9.18 -0.57
C ASP A 96 -7.35 8.49 -0.62
N ASP A 97 -8.20 8.92 -1.56
CA ASP A 97 -9.53 8.35 -1.77
C ASP A 97 -9.48 6.87 -2.20
N THR A 98 -8.33 6.40 -2.68
CA THR A 98 -8.09 5.01 -3.12
C THR A 98 -7.55 4.11 -2.00
N ASP A 99 -7.20 4.68 -0.85
CA ASP A 99 -6.58 3.96 0.26
C ASP A 99 -7.60 3.17 1.11
N VAL A 100 -7.09 2.21 1.87
CA VAL A 100 -7.92 1.41 2.79
C VAL A 100 -8.33 2.27 3.98
N ASP A 101 -9.62 2.61 4.08
CA ASP A 101 -10.17 3.38 5.20
C ASP A 101 -10.29 2.54 6.48
N PHE A 102 -9.35 2.77 7.39
CA PHE A 102 -9.35 2.15 8.72
C PHE A 102 -10.41 2.74 9.66
N ASP A 103 -10.76 4.02 9.52
CA ASP A 103 -11.69 4.70 10.43
C ASP A 103 -13.13 4.25 10.17
N GLY A 104 -13.51 4.11 8.90
CA GLY A 104 -14.80 3.54 8.50
C GLY A 104 -14.99 2.09 8.96
N THR A 105 -13.94 1.27 8.88
CA THR A 105 -14.00 -0.14 9.30
C THR A 105 -14.12 -0.28 10.84
N LEU A 106 -13.46 0.59 11.60
CA LEU A 106 -13.59 0.63 13.06
C LEU A 106 -14.99 1.09 13.50
N HIS A 107 -15.57 2.07 12.80
CA HIS A 107 -16.92 2.56 13.09
C HIS A 107 -18.00 1.47 12.89
N ASP A 108 -17.85 0.63 11.87
CA ASP A 108 -18.79 -0.48 11.59
C ASP A 108 -18.71 -1.60 12.65
N THR A 109 -17.56 -1.73 13.32
CA THR A 109 -17.36 -2.74 14.36
C THR A 109 -17.94 -2.32 15.72
N ASP A 110 -18.15 -1.01 15.95
CA ASP A 110 -18.75 -0.48 17.18
C ASP A 110 -20.29 -0.53 17.18
N ILE A 111 -20.92 -0.76 16.02
CA ILE A 111 -22.37 -0.82 15.81
C ILE A 111 -22.94 -2.24 15.69
N GLN A 112 -22.16 -3.28 15.98
CA GLN A 112 -22.60 -4.68 16.03
C GLN A 112 -22.21 -5.40 17.32
#